data_AF-Q2GDN4-F1
#
_entry.id   AF-Q2GDN4-F1
#
_cell.length_a   1.000
_cell.length_b   1.000
_cell.length_c   1.000
_cell.angle_alpha   90.00
_cell.angle_beta   90.00
_cell.angle_gamma   90.00
#
_symmetry.space_group_name_H-M   'P 1'
#
loop_
_entity.id
_entity.type
_entity.pdbx_description
1 polymer ?
#
loop_
_entity_poly.entity_id
_entity_poly.type
_entity_poly.pdbx_seq_one_letter_code
_entity_poly.pdbx_strand_id
1 'polypeptide(L)'
;MGGRIRIYSAIRFEVYMFFQNTLVGVDNAGNRYYKRGSRRFVRYATSAYDSTNIAPEWHLWLHHAVDSVPDGSSYAEASRFCGLGETSPRAKVDALSYVAWRP
;
A
#
# COMPACT_ATOMS: atom_id res chain seq x y z
N MET A 1 46.28 -20.64 -5.08
CA MET A 1 44.87 -20.95 -5.41
C MET A 1 44.12 -19.63 -5.56
N GLY A 2 44.14 -19.02 -6.76
CA GLY A 2 43.52 -17.72 -7.03
C GLY A 2 42.08 -17.90 -7.49
N GLY A 3 41.12 -17.53 -6.64
CA GLY A 3 39.70 -17.53 -6.96
C GLY A 3 39.39 -16.52 -8.07
N ARG A 4 38.92 -17.02 -9.21
CA ARG A 4 38.44 -16.18 -10.33
C ARG A 4 37.13 -15.52 -9.91
N ILE A 5 37.18 -14.24 -9.53
CA ILE A 5 36.01 -13.39 -9.33
C ILE A 5 35.34 -13.23 -10.70
N ARG A 6 34.18 -13.88 -10.89
CA ARG A 6 33.34 -13.69 -12.09
C ARG A 6 32.56 -12.39 -11.91
N ILE A 7 33.11 -11.30 -12.42
CA ILE A 7 32.42 -10.01 -12.55
C ILE A 7 31.32 -10.20 -13.61
N TYR A 8 30.07 -10.35 -13.20
CA TYR A 8 28.95 -10.44 -14.14
C TYR A 8 28.78 -9.08 -14.82
N SER A 9 28.81 -9.07 -16.16
CA SER A 9 28.55 -7.90 -17.00
C SER A 9 27.20 -7.24 -16.66
N ALA A 10 27.19 -5.91 -16.52
CA ALA A 10 26.05 -5.08 -16.11
C ALA A 10 24.76 -5.31 -16.94
N ILE A 11 24.91 -5.72 -18.21
CA ILE A 11 23.81 -5.98 -19.13
C ILE A 11 22.92 -7.15 -18.64
N ARG A 12 23.48 -8.13 -17.91
CA ARG A 12 22.72 -9.27 -17.39
C ARG A 12 21.93 -8.92 -16.12
N PHE A 13 22.44 -8.01 -15.29
CA PHE A 13 21.81 -7.66 -14.01
C PHE A 13 20.55 -6.81 -14.22
N GLU A 14 20.64 -5.80 -15.08
CA GLU A 14 19.52 -4.94 -15.50
C GLU A 14 18.34 -5.79 -15.98
N VAL A 15 18.58 -6.64 -16.98
CA VAL A 15 17.60 -7.58 -17.54
C VAL A 15 16.98 -8.46 -16.43
N TYR A 16 17.81 -9.08 -15.60
CA TYR A 16 17.32 -9.97 -14.53
C TYR A 16 16.48 -9.26 -13.46
N MET A 17 16.65 -7.95 -13.28
CA MET A 17 15.88 -7.16 -12.33
C MET A 17 14.49 -6.81 -12.85
N PHE A 18 14.33 -6.61 -14.16
CA PHE A 18 13.05 -6.25 -14.78
C PHE A 18 12.12 -7.45 -15.06
N PHE A 19 12.65 -8.66 -15.29
CA PHE A 19 11.85 -9.82 -15.72
C PHE A 19 11.04 -10.54 -14.63
N GLN A 20 11.18 -10.18 -13.35
CA GLN A 20 10.54 -10.91 -12.25
C GLN A 20 9.34 -10.19 -11.62
N ASN A 21 8.79 -9.20 -12.32
CA ASN A 21 7.69 -8.40 -11.80
C ASN A 21 6.36 -8.94 -12.35
N THR A 22 5.58 -9.63 -11.51
CA THR A 22 4.22 -10.07 -11.87
C THR A 22 3.25 -8.92 -11.60
N LEU A 23 2.49 -8.51 -12.62
CA LEU A 23 1.38 -7.56 -12.44
C LEU A 23 0.26 -8.25 -11.66
N VAL A 24 -0.12 -7.66 -10.54
CA VAL A 24 -1.15 -8.20 -9.65
C VAL A 24 -2.51 -7.60 -9.97
N GLY A 25 -2.57 -6.28 -10.17
CA GLY A 25 -3.81 -5.59 -10.48
C GLY A 25 -3.63 -4.09 -10.69
N VAL A 26 -4.76 -3.43 -10.96
CA VAL A 26 -4.86 -2.00 -11.19
C VAL A 26 -6.01 -1.46 -10.35
N ASP A 27 -5.81 -0.34 -9.66
CA ASP A 27 -6.89 0.34 -8.95
C ASP A 27 -7.72 1.26 -9.87
N ASN A 28 -8.79 1.82 -9.33
CA ASN A 28 -9.64 2.77 -10.06
C ASN A 28 -8.92 4.09 -10.41
N ALA A 29 -7.87 4.45 -9.68
CA ALA A 29 -7.03 5.60 -9.96
C ALA A 29 -5.99 5.34 -11.08
N GLY A 30 -5.90 4.10 -11.57
CA GLY A 30 -4.97 3.68 -12.61
C GLY A 30 -3.58 3.31 -12.11
N ASN A 31 -3.35 3.24 -10.79
CA ASN A 31 -2.10 2.77 -10.22
C ASN A 31 -1.98 1.27 -10.42
N ARG A 32 -0.79 0.82 -10.80
CA ARG A 32 -0.50 -0.59 -11.11
C ARG A 32 0.34 -1.21 -10.00
N TYR A 33 -0.11 -2.36 -9.51
CA TYR A 33 0.52 -3.06 -8.40
C TYR A 33 1.24 -4.30 -8.90
N TYR A 34 2.46 -4.49 -8.41
CA TYR A 34 3.35 -5.54 -8.84
C TYR A 34 3.90 -6.31 -7.64
N LYS A 35 4.16 -7.60 -7.84
CA LYS A 35 4.79 -8.47 -6.85
C LYS A 35 6.00 -9.15 -7.47
N ARG A 36 7.11 -9.13 -6.72
CA ARG A 36 8.34 -9.86 -7.03
C ARG A 36 8.79 -10.65 -5.80
N GLY A 37 8.49 -11.94 -5.77
CA GLY A 37 8.72 -12.78 -4.59
C GLY A 37 7.99 -12.21 -3.37
N SER A 38 8.73 -11.80 -2.34
CA SER A 38 8.20 -11.16 -1.14
C SER A 38 8.05 -9.64 -1.25
N ARG A 39 8.55 -9.00 -2.31
CA ARG A 39 8.49 -7.53 -2.46
C ARG A 39 7.22 -7.12 -3.20
N ARG A 40 6.54 -6.10 -2.69
CA ARG A 40 5.34 -5.48 -3.27
C ARG A 40 5.67 -4.02 -3.62
N PHE A 41 5.26 -3.54 -4.80
CA PHE A 41 5.51 -2.17 -5.23
C PHE A 41 4.40 -1.66 -6.14
N VAL A 42 4.20 -0.34 -6.11
CA VAL A 42 3.19 0.37 -6.89
C VAL A 42 3.87 1.25 -7.94
N ARG A 43 3.28 1.29 -9.13
CA ARG A 43 3.60 2.27 -10.17
C ARG A 43 2.40 3.19 -10.33
N TYR A 44 2.57 4.44 -9.88
CA TYR A 44 1.55 5.47 -10.00
C TYR A 44 1.21 5.76 -11.46
N ALA A 45 -0.05 6.09 -11.73
CA ALA A 45 -0.50 6.51 -13.05
C ALA A 45 0.04 7.90 -13.43
N THR A 46 0.13 8.79 -12.44
CA THR A 46 0.50 10.20 -12.59
C THR A 46 1.95 10.43 -12.16
N SER A 47 2.57 11.50 -12.68
CA SER A 47 3.91 11.96 -12.28
C SER A 47 3.97 12.59 -10.87
N ALA A 48 2.81 12.89 -10.28
CA ALA A 48 2.69 13.36 -8.90
C ALA A 48 2.63 12.14 -7.96
N TYR A 49 3.78 11.77 -7.42
CA TYR A 49 3.93 10.63 -6.52
C TYR A 49 3.44 11.00 -5.11
N ASP A 50 2.22 10.59 -4.77
CA ASP A 50 1.63 10.78 -3.45
C ASP A 50 1.04 9.47 -2.93
N SER A 51 1.44 9.06 -1.72
CA SER A 51 0.94 7.87 -1.04
C SER A 51 -0.56 7.95 -0.71
N THR A 52 -1.11 9.15 -0.63
CA THR A 52 -2.54 9.38 -0.32
C THR A 52 -3.46 8.92 -1.44
N ASN A 53 -2.95 8.82 -2.67
CA ASN A 53 -3.71 8.36 -3.83
C ASN A 53 -3.86 6.82 -3.90
N ILE A 54 -3.23 6.07 -2.98
CA ILE A 54 -3.38 4.62 -2.90
C ILE A 54 -4.68 4.31 -2.16
N ALA A 55 -5.53 3.49 -2.78
CA ALA A 55 -6.77 3.05 -2.13
C ALA A 55 -6.48 2.14 -0.91
N PRO A 56 -7.32 2.17 0.14
CA PRO A 56 -6.98 1.60 1.44
C PRO A 56 -6.72 0.09 1.40
N GLU A 57 -7.48 -0.68 0.61
CA GLU A 57 -7.24 -2.12 0.44
C GLU A 57 -5.88 -2.42 -0.22
N TRP A 58 -5.48 -1.60 -1.20
CA TRP A 58 -4.16 -1.70 -1.81
C TRP A 58 -3.04 -1.25 -0.87
N HIS A 59 -3.30 -0.27 -0.01
CA HIS A 59 -2.37 0.15 1.04
C HIS A 59 -2.09 -0.99 2.04
N LEU A 60 -3.15 -1.66 2.52
CA LEU A 60 -3.01 -2.82 3.41
C LEU A 60 -2.24 -3.97 2.74
N TRP A 61 -2.55 -4.24 1.47
CA TRP A 61 -1.82 -5.24 0.70
C TRP A 61 -0.35 -4.84 0.53
N LEU A 62 -0.03 -3.58 0.22
CA LEU A 62 1.35 -3.13 0.09
C LEU A 62 2.16 -3.34 1.38
N HIS A 63 1.53 -3.08 2.53
CA HIS A 63 2.13 -3.20 3.87
C HIS A 63 2.09 -4.61 4.47
N HIS A 64 1.78 -5.64 3.68
CA HIS A 64 1.70 -7.04 4.15
C HIS A 64 0.68 -7.26 5.29
N ALA A 65 -0.28 -6.35 5.49
CA ALA A 65 -1.34 -6.53 6.47
C ALA A 65 -2.36 -7.59 6.00
N VAL A 66 -2.50 -7.73 4.68
CA VAL A 66 -3.43 -8.67 4.04
C VAL A 66 -2.68 -9.46 2.96
N ASP A 67 -2.91 -10.78 2.94
CA ASP A 67 -2.32 -11.68 1.95
C ASP A 67 -3.17 -11.84 0.68
N SER A 68 -4.49 -11.66 0.79
CA SER A 68 -5.39 -11.65 -0.35
C SER A 68 -5.17 -10.41 -1.21
N VAL A 69 -5.16 -10.61 -2.53
CA VAL A 69 -5.17 -9.50 -3.48
C VAL A 69 -6.55 -8.85 -3.43
N PRO A 70 -6.64 -7.51 -3.33
CA PRO A 70 -7.92 -6.84 -3.40
C PRO A 70 -8.51 -6.97 -4.81
N ASP A 71 -9.45 -7.89 -4.97
CA ASP A 71 -10.36 -7.89 -6.11
C ASP A 71 -11.34 -6.75 -5.85
N GLY A 72 -11.45 -5.78 -6.76
CA GLY A 72 -12.15 -4.49 -6.59
C GLY A 72 -13.66 -4.54 -6.26
N SER A 73 -14.16 -5.62 -5.67
CA SER A 73 -15.47 -5.76 -5.04
C SER A 73 -15.55 -5.18 -3.62
N SER A 74 -14.42 -4.95 -2.93
CA SER A 74 -14.41 -4.49 -1.53
C SER A 74 -14.90 -3.05 -1.33
N TYR A 75 -15.00 -2.25 -2.39
CA TYR A 75 -15.47 -0.86 -2.33
C TYR A 75 -16.95 -0.70 -1.94
N ALA A 76 -17.74 -1.79 -1.98
CA ALA A 76 -19.17 -1.74 -1.65
C ALA A 76 -19.45 -1.53 -0.15
N GLU A 77 -18.48 -1.81 0.73
CA GLU A 77 -18.71 -1.73 2.18
C GLU A 77 -18.27 -0.39 2.79
N ALA A 78 -17.22 0.23 2.23
CA ALA A 78 -16.74 1.55 2.67
C ALA A 78 -17.74 2.68 2.40
N SER A 79 -18.55 2.56 1.34
CA SER A 79 -19.61 3.52 1.04
C SER A 79 -20.78 3.49 2.04
N ARG A 80 -20.88 2.47 2.90
CA ARG A 80 -21.88 2.45 3.99
C ARG A 80 -21.66 3.57 5.00
N PHE A 81 -20.45 4.11 5.09
CA PHE A 81 -20.13 5.23 5.97
C PHE A 81 -20.25 6.60 5.27
N CYS A 82 -20.28 6.64 3.93
CA CYS A 82 -20.29 7.88 3.14
C CYS A 82 -21.73 8.42 2.93
N GLY A 83 -22.45 8.58 4.03
CA GLY A 83 -23.86 9.03 4.05
C GLY A 83 -24.43 9.23 5.44
N LEU A 84 -23.72 8.81 6.49
CA LEU A 84 -23.98 9.29 7.84
C LEU A 84 -23.32 10.66 7.92
N GLY A 85 -24.12 11.71 7.69
CA GLY A 85 -23.69 13.09 7.82
C GLY A 85 -22.84 13.26 9.08
N GLU A 86 -21.75 14.00 8.94
CA GLU A 86 -20.90 14.39 10.06
C GLU A 86 -21.73 15.22 11.04
N THR A 87 -22.42 14.52 11.93
CA THR A 87 -22.54 14.96 13.30
C THR A 87 -21.73 13.94 14.07
N SER A 88 -20.40 13.97 13.91
CA SER A 88 -19.58 13.62 15.07
C SER A 88 -20.08 14.58 16.13
N PRO A 89 -20.80 14.13 17.16
CA PRO A 89 -21.15 15.02 18.23
C PRO A 89 -19.80 15.31 18.85
N ARG A 90 -19.25 16.48 18.53
CA ARG A 90 -18.33 17.16 19.44
C ARG A 90 -19.03 17.47 20.77
N ALA A 91 -20.30 17.07 20.92
CA ALA A 91 -20.97 16.89 22.19
C ALA A 91 -20.35 15.73 22.98
N LYS A 92 -19.41 16.12 23.86
CA LYS A 92 -19.25 15.59 25.22
C LYS A 92 -18.53 14.25 25.37
N VAL A 93 -17.28 14.18 24.91
CA VAL A 93 -16.25 13.35 25.58
C VAL A 93 -15.57 14.10 26.73
N ASP A 94 -16.27 15.04 27.38
CA ASP A 94 -15.77 15.78 28.54
C ASP A 94 -16.15 15.12 29.89
N ALA A 95 -16.52 13.83 29.87
CA ALA A 95 -16.95 13.10 31.06
C ALA A 95 -16.07 11.88 31.41
N LEU A 96 -14.93 11.70 30.73
CA LEU A 96 -13.86 10.90 31.33
C LEU A 96 -13.07 11.87 32.21
N SER A 97 -13.22 11.73 33.53
CA SER A 97 -12.45 12.49 34.52
C SER A 97 -10.96 12.22 34.31
N TYR A 98 -10.29 13.01 33.48
CA TYR A 98 -8.84 13.01 33.42
C TYR A 98 -8.33 13.45 34.80
N VAL A 99 -7.89 12.50 35.60
CA VAL A 99 -7.22 12.78 36.87
C VAL A 99 -5.75 13.00 36.54
N ALA A 100 -5.32 14.27 36.51
CA ALA A 100 -3.92 14.62 36.31
C ALA A 100 -3.05 13.98 37.42
N TRP A 101 -1.98 13.30 37.02
CA TRP A 101 -1.04 12.66 37.94
C TRP A 101 -0.37 13.70 38.85
N ARG A 102 -0.34 13.44 40.17
CA ARG A 102 0.31 14.29 41.18
C ARG A 102 1.56 13.57 41.73
N PRO A 103 2.77 14.15 41.61
CA PRO A 103 4.00 13.55 42.12
C PRO A 103 4.02 13.43 43.65
#